data_AF-A0A525W4K0-F1
#
_entry.id   AF-A0A525W4K0-F1
#
_cell.length_a   1.000
_cell.length_b   1.000
_cell.length_c   1.000
_cell.angle_alpha   90.00
_cell.angle_beta   90.00
_cell.angle_gamma   90.00
#
_symmetry.space_group_name_H-M   'P 1'
#
loop_
_entity.id
_entity.type
_entity.pdbx_description
1 polymer ?
#
loop_
_entity_poly.entity_id
_entity_poly.type
_entity_poly.pdbx_seq_one_letter_code
_entity_poly.pdbx_strand_id
1 'polypeptide(L)'
;MPCLLVKDTESRFGLMTPTDIVKKVVAQGLEPDDIEVRAIMTRPVQFIEYDRAMDEASALMMSTGTPILIVTKQNQPVGVLTARDLILSPKRCSTKISATISVLEGEGVGEEHQVAISQLSHAGASVESPSLLLPGTRVLLSFCLSEMMSPLTIRGNILNTTQVEPVSGTSGSLIAAPRGIEIQFVDLSPADQSRIKSWVLANLPKTFESS
;
A
#
# COMPACT_ATOMS: atom_id res chain seq x y z
N MET A 1 13.17 0.47 8.15
CA MET A 1 14.61 0.25 8.34
C MET A 1 15.28 1.52 7.86
N PRO A 2 15.94 2.30 8.73
CA PRO A 2 16.54 3.55 8.29
C PRO A 2 17.75 3.26 7.40
N CYS A 3 17.96 4.09 6.38
CA CYS A 3 19.12 4.04 5.50
C CYS A 3 19.50 5.45 5.04
N LEU A 4 20.74 5.62 4.63
CA LEU A 4 21.28 6.84 4.04
C LEU A 4 21.81 6.53 2.64
N LEU A 5 21.28 7.24 1.64
CA LEU A 5 21.86 7.26 0.31
C LEU A 5 22.98 8.30 0.28
N VAL A 6 24.17 7.88 -0.10
CA VAL A 6 25.38 8.71 -0.10
C VAL A 6 25.82 8.91 -1.55
N LYS A 7 25.97 10.16 -1.97
CA LYS A 7 26.55 10.52 -3.27
C LYS A 7 28.06 10.71 -3.09
N ASP A 8 28.85 9.80 -3.65
CA ASP A 8 30.32 9.80 -3.56
C ASP A 8 30.93 10.67 -4.68
N THR A 9 30.38 10.57 -5.88
CA THR A 9 30.74 11.39 -7.05
C THR A 9 29.47 11.70 -7.84
N GLU A 10 29.57 12.42 -8.95
CA GLU A 10 28.42 12.73 -9.80
C GLU A 10 27.62 11.50 -10.27
N SER A 11 28.30 10.36 -10.49
CA SER A 11 27.67 9.13 -10.98
C SER A 11 27.77 7.94 -10.02
N ARG A 12 28.39 8.10 -8.84
CA ARG A 12 28.58 7.01 -7.88
C ARG A 12 27.80 7.26 -6.61
N PHE A 13 26.95 6.29 -6.28
CA PHE A 13 26.21 6.25 -5.04
C PHE A 13 26.65 5.06 -4.19
N GLY A 14 26.48 5.20 -2.88
CA GLY A 14 26.54 4.10 -1.92
C GLY A 14 25.35 4.15 -0.98
N LEU A 15 25.00 2.99 -0.42
CA LEU A 15 23.93 2.88 0.55
C LEU A 15 24.52 2.51 1.90
N MET A 16 24.13 3.23 2.94
CA MET A 16 24.56 2.96 4.31
C MET A 16 23.36 2.68 5.19
N THR A 17 23.46 1.64 6.00
CA THR A 17 22.46 1.21 6.98
C THR A 17 23.10 1.12 8.37
N PRO A 18 22.31 1.07 9.46
CA PRO A 18 22.86 0.81 10.79
C PRO A 18 23.69 -0.48 10.87
N THR A 19 23.33 -1.50 10.06
CA THR A 19 24.09 -2.75 9.99
C THR A 19 25.51 -2.55 9.48
N ASP A 20 25.73 -1.60 8.56
CA ASP A 20 27.07 -1.26 8.09
C ASP A 20 27.92 -0.68 9.22
N ILE A 21 27.37 0.23 10.03
CA ILE A 21 28.06 0.80 11.21
C ILE A 21 28.42 -0.32 12.19
N VAL A 22 27.43 -1.14 12.56
CA VAL A 22 27.63 -2.20 13.55
C VAL A 22 28.68 -3.21 13.08
N LYS A 23 28.59 -3.70 11.84
CA LYS A 23 29.48 -4.76 11.35
C LYS A 23 30.85 -4.27 10.89
N LYS A 24 30.93 -3.07 10.32
CA LYS A 24 32.16 -2.56 9.68
C LYS A 24 32.96 -1.60 10.56
N VAL A 25 32.35 -1.04 11.62
CA VAL A 25 33.02 -0.10 12.54
C VAL A 25 33.06 -0.71 13.95
N VAL A 26 31.89 -0.83 14.59
CA VAL A 26 31.79 -1.19 16.01
C VAL A 26 32.34 -2.59 16.29
N ALA A 27 31.92 -3.59 15.49
CA ALA A 27 32.39 -4.97 15.66
C ALA A 27 33.89 -5.16 15.39
N GLN A 28 34.52 -4.19 14.72
CA GLN A 28 35.96 -4.19 14.47
C GLN A 28 36.75 -3.40 15.51
N GLY A 29 36.07 -2.75 16.47
CA GLY A 29 36.71 -1.90 17.48
C GLY A 29 37.30 -0.61 16.89
N LEU A 30 36.77 -0.13 15.77
CA LEU A 30 37.20 1.11 15.14
C LEU A 30 36.48 2.31 15.74
N GLU A 31 37.19 3.44 15.85
CA GLU A 31 36.62 4.71 16.31
C GLU A 31 35.77 5.35 15.20
N PRO A 32 34.47 5.62 15.41
CA PRO A 32 33.58 6.14 14.37
C PRO A 32 34.02 7.49 13.78
N ASP A 33 34.64 8.34 14.58
CA ASP A 33 35.07 9.69 14.18
C ASP A 33 36.20 9.66 13.14
N ASP A 34 36.95 8.56 13.07
CA ASP A 34 38.07 8.37 12.14
C ASP A 34 37.65 7.67 10.85
N ILE A 35 36.40 7.19 10.75
CA ILE A 35 35.94 6.37 9.61
C ILE A 35 35.02 7.17 8.70
N GLU A 36 35.47 7.33 7.45
CA GLU A 36 34.65 7.94 6.42
C GLU A 36 33.49 7.04 6.00
N VAL A 37 32.30 7.63 5.85
CA VAL A 37 31.08 6.94 5.36
C VAL A 37 31.34 6.18 4.05
N ARG A 38 32.13 6.76 3.14
CA ARG A 38 32.42 6.15 1.83
C ARG A 38 33.18 4.83 1.90
N ALA A 39 33.87 4.56 3.02
CA ALA A 39 34.62 3.34 3.27
C ALA A 39 33.73 2.18 3.74
N ILE A 40 32.60 2.50 4.37
CA ILE A 40 31.69 1.51 4.96
C ILE A 40 30.38 1.35 4.21
N MET A 41 29.99 2.29 3.36
CA MET A 41 28.77 2.17 2.55
C MET A 41 28.85 1.01 1.54
N THR A 42 27.72 0.37 1.31
CA THR A 42 27.60 -0.76 0.39
C THR A 42 27.45 -0.27 -1.06
N ARG A 43 28.12 -0.97 -1.98
CA ARG A 43 28.10 -0.74 -3.43
C ARG A 43 28.09 -2.10 -4.16
N PRO A 44 27.49 -2.22 -5.35
CA PRO A 44 26.69 -1.20 -6.03
C PRO A 44 25.33 -0.98 -5.37
N VAL A 45 24.79 0.24 -5.48
CA VAL A 45 23.41 0.54 -5.06
C VAL A 45 22.46 0.03 -6.14
N GLN A 46 21.39 -0.64 -5.70
CA GLN A 46 20.34 -1.10 -6.59
C GLN A 46 19.27 -0.02 -6.72
N PHE A 47 18.96 0.34 -7.96
CA PHE A 47 17.98 1.35 -8.32
C PHE A 47 16.80 0.72 -9.05
N ILE A 48 15.64 1.34 -8.95
CA ILE A 48 14.45 0.97 -9.71
C ILE A 48 13.64 2.21 -10.06
N GLU A 49 13.19 2.34 -11.31
CA GLU A 49 12.31 3.44 -11.71
C GLU A 49 10.93 3.29 -11.03
N TYR A 50 10.33 4.43 -10.69
CA TYR A 50 9.08 4.52 -9.91
C TYR A 50 7.85 3.87 -10.58
N ASP A 51 7.92 3.66 -11.89
CA ASP A 51 6.84 3.11 -12.72
C ASP A 51 6.98 1.58 -12.96
N ARG A 52 8.03 0.95 -12.43
CA ARG A 52 8.22 -0.50 -12.54
C ARG A 52 7.26 -1.26 -11.62
N ALA A 53 6.88 -2.46 -12.04
CA ALA A 53 5.95 -3.29 -11.28
C ALA A 53 6.57 -3.80 -9.96
N MET A 54 5.73 -4.00 -8.94
CA MET A 54 6.17 -4.50 -7.62
C MET A 54 6.80 -5.89 -7.68
N ASP A 55 6.34 -6.75 -8.60
CA ASP A 55 6.89 -8.09 -8.78
C ASP A 55 8.33 -8.02 -9.31
N GLU A 56 8.65 -7.01 -10.13
CA GLU A 56 10.03 -6.78 -10.60
C GLU A 56 10.93 -6.26 -9.49
N ALA A 57 10.43 -5.36 -8.64
CA ALA A 57 11.14 -4.91 -7.44
C ALA A 57 11.48 -6.11 -6.54
N SER A 58 10.51 -7.00 -6.33
CA SER A 58 10.68 -8.23 -5.57
C SER A 58 11.76 -9.13 -6.18
N ALA A 59 11.71 -9.36 -7.50
CA ALA A 59 12.69 -10.17 -8.21
C ALA A 59 14.11 -9.55 -8.16
N LEU A 60 14.22 -8.23 -8.27
CA LEU A 60 15.50 -7.53 -8.15
C LEU A 60 16.09 -7.66 -6.75
N MET A 61 15.28 -7.49 -5.70
CA MET A 61 15.71 -7.71 -4.31
C MET A 61 16.18 -9.15 -4.08
N MET A 62 15.45 -10.15 -4.59
CA MET A 62 15.80 -11.56 -4.45
C MET A 62 17.11 -11.91 -5.19
N SER A 63 17.25 -11.47 -6.44
CA SER A 63 18.43 -11.78 -7.26
C SER A 63 19.71 -11.10 -6.77
N THR A 64 19.60 -9.90 -6.19
CA THR A 64 20.74 -9.14 -5.69
C THR A 64 21.00 -9.35 -4.19
N GLY A 65 20.07 -9.96 -3.47
CA GLY A 65 20.14 -10.17 -2.03
C GLY A 65 20.00 -8.90 -1.19
N THR A 66 19.63 -7.76 -1.79
CA THR A 66 19.42 -6.51 -1.04
C THR A 66 17.95 -6.35 -0.63
N PRO A 67 17.66 -6.01 0.64
CA PRO A 67 16.30 -5.73 1.09
C PRO A 67 15.87 -4.27 0.82
N ILE A 68 16.71 -3.45 0.16
CA ILE A 68 16.48 -2.03 -0.09
C ILE A 68 16.79 -1.71 -1.55
N LEU A 69 15.85 -1.04 -2.22
CA LEU A 69 16.02 -0.42 -3.54
C LEU A 69 15.86 1.09 -3.41
N ILE A 70 16.66 1.84 -4.16
CA ILE A 70 16.46 3.28 -4.32
C ILE A 70 15.48 3.51 -5.48
N VAL A 71 14.39 4.20 -5.20
CA VAL A 71 13.38 4.54 -6.21
C VAL A 71 13.83 5.79 -6.95
N THR A 72 13.85 5.71 -8.28
CA THR A 72 14.23 6.81 -9.17
C THR A 72 13.06 7.28 -10.02
N LYS A 73 13.10 8.55 -10.42
CA LYS A 73 12.24 9.11 -11.46
C LYS A 73 13.13 9.82 -12.45
N GLN A 74 13.15 9.36 -13.70
CA GLN A 74 14.06 9.88 -14.73
C GLN A 74 15.53 9.84 -14.25
N ASN A 75 15.94 8.69 -13.69
CA ASN A 75 17.26 8.45 -13.11
C ASN A 75 17.63 9.32 -11.88
N GLN A 76 16.71 10.13 -11.35
CA GLN A 76 16.94 10.91 -10.14
C GLN A 76 16.37 10.18 -8.92
N PRO A 77 17.15 9.96 -7.84
CA PRO A 77 16.63 9.38 -6.60
C PRO A 77 15.50 10.22 -6.02
N VAL A 78 14.33 9.61 -5.83
CA VAL A 78 13.13 10.25 -5.26
C VAL A 78 12.62 9.57 -3.99
N GLY A 79 13.06 8.35 -3.72
CA GLY A 79 12.60 7.61 -2.55
C GLY A 79 13.34 6.30 -2.31
N VAL A 80 12.82 5.52 -1.37
CA VAL A 80 13.35 4.23 -0.97
C VAL A 80 12.20 3.23 -0.90
N LEU A 81 12.43 2.03 -1.43
CA LEU A 81 11.51 0.90 -1.35
C LEU A 81 12.22 -0.24 -0.62
N THR A 82 11.63 -0.75 0.45
CA THR A 82 12.18 -1.86 1.23
C THR A 82 11.37 -3.14 1.03
N ALA A 83 11.99 -4.31 1.25
CA ALA A 83 11.30 -5.59 1.24
C ALA A 83 10.11 -5.61 2.24
N ARG A 84 10.26 -4.89 3.36
CA ARG A 84 9.17 -4.70 4.32
C ARG A 84 7.99 -3.95 3.71
N ASP A 85 8.23 -2.96 2.84
CA ASP A 85 7.16 -2.22 2.17
C ASP A 85 6.43 -3.12 1.17
N LEU A 86 7.12 -4.04 0.50
CA LEU A 86 6.48 -5.04 -0.38
C LEU A 86 5.57 -6.00 0.40
N ILE A 87 6.00 -6.45 1.58
CA ILE A 87 5.23 -7.36 2.44
C ILE A 87 4.07 -6.63 3.15
N LEU A 88 4.33 -5.41 3.63
CA LEU A 88 3.36 -4.59 4.38
C LEU A 88 2.53 -3.65 3.51
N SER A 89 2.70 -3.73 2.19
CA SER A 89 1.75 -3.23 1.20
C SER A 89 0.92 -4.40 0.68
N PRO A 90 0.11 -5.04 1.54
CA PRO A 90 -0.62 -6.22 1.14
C PRO A 90 -1.50 -5.87 -0.06
N LYS A 91 -1.46 -6.75 -1.07
CA LYS A 91 -2.50 -6.80 -2.09
C LYS A 91 -3.85 -6.81 -1.37
N ARG A 92 -4.86 -6.14 -1.92
CA ARG A 92 -6.14 -6.01 -1.24
C ARG A 92 -6.65 -7.40 -0.87
N CYS A 93 -7.06 -7.55 0.39
CA CYS A 93 -7.69 -8.78 0.83
C CYS A 93 -9.11 -8.81 0.26
N SER A 94 -9.46 -9.86 -0.48
CA SER A 94 -10.85 -10.12 -0.82
C SER A 94 -11.63 -10.35 0.47
N THR A 95 -12.78 -9.71 0.61
CA THR A 95 -13.59 -9.76 1.81
C THR A 95 -15.05 -9.44 1.50
N LYS A 96 -15.91 -9.53 2.51
CA LYS A 96 -17.30 -9.12 2.43
C LYS A 96 -17.70 -8.49 3.76
N ILE A 97 -17.27 -7.25 3.95
CA ILE A 97 -17.54 -6.47 5.16
C ILE A 97 -18.69 -5.51 4.87
N SER A 98 -19.78 -5.60 5.62
CA SER A 98 -20.86 -4.62 5.56
C SER A 98 -20.36 -3.26 6.05
N ALA A 99 -20.65 -2.22 5.28
CA ALA A 99 -20.20 -0.86 5.55
C ALA A 99 -21.28 0.16 5.15
N THR A 100 -21.09 1.39 5.61
CA THR A 100 -21.91 2.54 5.22
C THR A 100 -21.03 3.63 4.62
N ILE A 101 -21.48 4.24 3.52
CA ILE A 101 -20.87 5.41 2.92
C ILE A 101 -21.75 6.63 3.18
N SER A 102 -21.16 7.69 3.74
CA SER A 102 -21.80 9.01 3.87
C SER A 102 -21.08 10.02 2.98
N VAL A 103 -21.82 10.74 2.13
CA VAL A 103 -21.23 11.78 1.25
C VAL A 103 -20.93 13.04 2.05
N LEU A 104 -19.69 13.51 1.98
CA LEU A 104 -19.23 14.72 2.68
C LEU A 104 -19.46 16.00 1.87
N GLU A 105 -19.20 15.95 0.55
CA GLU A 105 -19.22 17.11 -0.34
C GLU A 105 -19.67 16.66 -1.75
N GLY A 106 -20.58 17.41 -2.39
CA GLY A 106 -21.10 17.12 -3.74
C GLY A 106 -22.62 17.05 -3.84
N GLU A 107 -23.16 16.42 -4.89
CA GLU A 107 -24.58 16.03 -4.92
C GLU A 107 -24.81 14.83 -3.98
N GLY A 108 -25.86 14.85 -3.16
CA GLY A 108 -26.17 13.78 -2.20
C GLY A 108 -25.52 13.93 -0.81
N VAL A 109 -25.10 15.13 -0.40
CA VAL A 109 -24.53 15.37 0.95
C VAL A 109 -25.48 14.88 2.05
N GLY A 110 -24.95 14.06 2.95
CA GLY A 110 -25.71 13.47 4.07
C GLY A 110 -26.47 12.19 3.71
N GLU A 111 -26.47 11.75 2.46
CA GLU A 111 -27.03 10.45 2.10
C GLU A 111 -26.14 9.32 2.59
N GLU A 112 -26.74 8.38 3.32
CA GLU A 112 -26.09 7.16 3.77
C GLU A 112 -26.43 5.99 2.86
N HIS A 113 -25.39 5.33 2.38
CA HIS A 113 -25.49 4.23 1.44
C HIS A 113 -24.95 2.96 2.08
N GLN A 114 -25.79 1.93 2.22
CA GLN A 114 -25.33 0.61 2.62
C GLN A 114 -24.56 -0.03 1.47
N VAL A 115 -23.39 -0.55 1.79
CA VAL A 115 -22.46 -1.12 0.82
C VAL A 115 -21.74 -2.33 1.41
N ALA A 116 -21.10 -3.12 0.54
CA ALA A 116 -20.21 -4.20 0.95
C ALA A 116 -18.79 -3.95 0.46
N ILE A 117 -17.81 -3.92 1.36
CA ILE A 117 -16.41 -3.89 1.00
C ILE A 117 -16.05 -5.26 0.44
N SER A 118 -15.74 -5.32 -0.85
CA SER A 118 -15.33 -6.53 -1.57
C SER A 118 -13.81 -6.75 -1.51
N GLN A 119 -13.04 -5.68 -1.41
CA GLN A 119 -11.59 -5.74 -1.23
C GLN A 119 -11.10 -4.62 -0.31
N LEU A 120 -10.17 -4.93 0.62
CA LEU A 120 -9.65 -3.95 1.57
C LEU A 120 -8.12 -3.94 1.64
N SER A 121 -7.55 -2.74 1.71
CA SER A 121 -6.15 -2.50 2.06
C SER A 121 -6.04 -1.26 2.95
N HIS A 122 -4.84 -0.99 3.47
CA HIS A 122 -4.57 0.23 4.23
C HIS A 122 -4.58 1.50 3.37
N ALA A 123 -4.55 1.39 2.04
CA ALA A 123 -4.57 2.52 1.11
C ALA A 123 -5.98 2.83 0.56
N GLY A 124 -6.91 1.88 0.66
CA GLY A 124 -8.24 2.02 0.06
C GLY A 124 -9.04 0.73 0.07
N ALA A 125 -10.26 0.83 -0.44
CA ALA A 125 -11.23 -0.25 -0.52
C ALA A 125 -11.92 -0.29 -1.89
N SER A 126 -12.19 -1.50 -2.38
CA SER A 126 -13.18 -1.75 -3.43
C SER A 126 -14.50 -2.08 -2.75
N VAL A 127 -15.57 -1.45 -3.22
CA VAL A 127 -16.87 -1.47 -2.59
C VAL A 127 -17.96 -1.76 -3.61
N GLU A 128 -18.89 -2.65 -3.26
CA GLU A 128 -20.11 -2.89 -4.03
C GLU A 128 -21.24 -2.03 -3.47
N SER A 129 -21.79 -1.15 -4.31
CA SER A 129 -22.91 -0.28 -3.95
C SER A 129 -24.06 -0.40 -4.95
N PRO A 130 -25.33 -0.40 -4.49
CA PRO A 130 -26.48 -0.28 -5.37
C PRO A 130 -26.67 1.16 -5.89
N SER A 131 -26.08 2.16 -5.21
CA SER A 131 -26.24 3.58 -5.54
C SER A 131 -25.15 4.09 -6.48
N LEU A 132 -25.49 5.11 -7.27
CA LEU A 132 -24.53 5.78 -8.14
C LEU A 132 -23.76 6.82 -7.32
N LEU A 133 -22.47 6.55 -7.10
CA LEU A 133 -21.55 7.54 -6.54
C LEU A 133 -20.51 7.92 -7.60
N LEU A 134 -20.28 9.23 -7.74
CA LEU A 134 -19.45 9.78 -8.81
C LEU A 134 -17.97 9.83 -8.42
N PRO A 135 -17.04 9.61 -9.37
CA PRO A 135 -15.63 9.90 -9.18
C PRO A 135 -15.38 11.34 -8.73
N GLY A 136 -14.42 11.52 -7.83
CA GLY A 136 -14.07 12.81 -7.23
C GLY A 136 -14.89 13.16 -5.98
N THR A 137 -15.99 12.46 -5.70
CA THR A 137 -16.79 12.68 -4.49
C THR A 137 -16.01 12.28 -3.24
N ARG A 138 -16.04 13.15 -2.22
CA ARG A 138 -15.46 12.87 -0.90
C ARG A 138 -16.48 12.19 0.00
N VAL A 139 -16.07 11.13 0.68
CA VAL A 139 -16.95 10.30 1.49
C VAL A 139 -16.34 9.91 2.83
N LEU A 140 -17.20 9.53 3.77
CA LEU A 140 -16.83 8.73 4.94
C LEU A 140 -17.27 7.29 4.70
N LEU A 141 -16.32 6.36 4.83
CA LEU A 141 -16.59 4.92 4.85
C LEU A 141 -16.53 4.43 6.29
N SER A 142 -17.65 3.93 6.80
CA SER A 142 -17.80 3.41 8.16
C SER A 142 -18.01 1.90 8.18
N PHE A 143 -17.21 1.14 8.92
CA PHE A 143 -17.28 -0.33 8.96
C PHE A 143 -16.61 -0.91 10.21
N CYS A 144 -16.88 -2.20 10.49
CA CYS A 144 -16.20 -2.96 11.54
C CYS A 144 -15.37 -4.09 10.93
N LEU A 145 -14.10 -4.23 11.32
CA LEU A 145 -13.23 -5.33 10.86
C LEU A 145 -13.61 -6.69 11.47
N SER A 146 -14.22 -6.66 12.66
CA SER A 146 -14.68 -7.81 13.42
C SER A 146 -15.67 -7.31 14.47
N GLU A 147 -16.62 -8.15 14.90
CA GLU A 147 -17.60 -7.81 15.94
C GLU A 147 -16.95 -7.39 17.26
N MET A 148 -15.72 -7.85 17.54
CA MET A 148 -14.99 -7.50 18.76
C MET A 148 -14.16 -6.20 18.66
N MET A 149 -14.11 -5.56 17.49
CA MET A 149 -13.32 -4.33 17.30
C MET A 149 -14.22 -3.10 17.22
N SER A 150 -13.69 -1.96 17.68
CA SER A 150 -14.37 -0.67 17.50
C SER A 150 -14.58 -0.35 16.02
N PRO A 151 -15.65 0.38 15.67
CA PRO A 151 -15.88 0.80 14.29
C PRO A 151 -14.74 1.69 13.79
N LEU A 152 -14.48 1.61 12.49
CA LEU A 152 -13.61 2.49 11.73
C LEU A 152 -14.47 3.45 10.93
N THR A 153 -14.13 4.74 10.94
CA THR A 153 -14.73 5.75 10.06
C THR A 153 -13.61 6.46 9.34
N ILE A 154 -13.49 6.23 8.03
CA ILE A 154 -12.34 6.63 7.24
C ILE A 154 -12.79 7.59 6.14
N ARG A 155 -12.06 8.71 5.98
CA ARG A 155 -12.26 9.62 4.85
C ARG A 155 -11.69 9.01 3.59
N GLY A 156 -12.39 9.17 2.47
CA GLY A 156 -11.88 8.72 1.19
C GLY A 156 -12.39 9.52 0.00
N ASN A 157 -11.67 9.37 -1.11
CA ASN A 157 -12.04 9.92 -2.41
C ASN A 157 -12.46 8.76 -3.32
N ILE A 158 -13.59 8.94 -4.01
CA ILE A 158 -14.01 7.98 -5.03
C ILE A 158 -13.16 8.19 -6.29
N LEU A 159 -12.51 7.13 -6.78
CA LEU A 159 -11.62 7.20 -7.93
C LEU A 159 -12.27 6.76 -9.23
N ASN A 160 -12.80 5.53 -9.26
CA ASN A 160 -13.28 4.90 -10.48
C ASN A 160 -14.51 4.03 -10.16
N THR A 161 -15.46 4.00 -11.09
CA THR A 161 -16.69 3.20 -10.96
C THR A 161 -16.71 2.19 -12.09
N THR A 162 -16.36 0.94 -11.80
CA THR A 162 -16.50 -0.17 -12.76
C THR A 162 -17.93 -0.69 -12.74
N GLN A 163 -18.63 -0.55 -13.87
CA GLN A 163 -19.87 -1.28 -14.09
C GLN A 163 -19.53 -2.75 -14.33
N VAL A 164 -20.10 -3.65 -13.53
CA VAL A 164 -20.15 -5.07 -13.90
C VAL A 164 -21.30 -5.19 -14.90
N GLU A 165 -21.00 -5.45 -16.17
CA GLU A 165 -22.05 -5.61 -17.19
C GLU A 165 -22.96 -6.81 -16.83
N PRO A 166 -24.28 -6.65 -16.90
CA PRO A 166 -25.18 -7.77 -16.72
C PRO A 166 -25.08 -8.72 -17.93
N VAL A 167 -24.78 -9.99 -17.68
CA VAL A 167 -24.91 -11.05 -18.69
C VAL A 167 -26.39 -11.06 -19.12
N SER A 168 -26.63 -10.74 -20.40
CA SER A 168 -27.97 -10.61 -20.95
C SER A 168 -28.72 -11.93 -20.89
N GLY A 169 -29.61 -12.06 -19.91
CA GLY A 169 -30.60 -13.11 -19.77
C GLY A 169 -31.99 -12.51 -19.74
N THR A 170 -32.84 -12.94 -20.66
CA THR A 170 -34.21 -12.48 -20.95
C THR A 170 -35.12 -12.28 -19.72
N SER A 171 -35.82 -11.14 -19.72
CA SER A 171 -37.04 -10.79 -18.97
C SER A 171 -37.05 -10.97 -17.45
N GLY A 172 -36.96 -9.84 -16.73
CA GLY A 172 -37.49 -9.71 -15.36
C GLY A 172 -36.74 -8.71 -14.49
N SER A 173 -37.38 -7.57 -14.19
CA SER A 173 -36.98 -6.54 -13.21
C SER A 173 -35.56 -5.94 -13.38
N LEU A 174 -35.49 -4.65 -13.72
CA LEU A 174 -34.24 -3.88 -13.73
C LEU A 174 -33.74 -3.66 -12.28
N ILE A 175 -33.20 -4.70 -11.65
CA ILE A 175 -32.37 -4.54 -10.46
C ILE A 175 -31.05 -3.97 -10.97
N ALA A 176 -30.75 -2.72 -10.62
CA ALA A 176 -29.46 -2.10 -10.96
C ALA A 176 -28.35 -3.02 -10.43
N ALA A 177 -27.50 -3.53 -11.33
CA ALA A 177 -26.39 -4.41 -10.96
C ALA A 177 -25.49 -3.67 -9.95
N PRO A 178 -25.05 -4.32 -8.86
CA PRO A 178 -24.15 -3.70 -7.89
C PRO A 178 -22.89 -3.22 -8.61
N ARG A 179 -22.56 -1.94 -8.41
CA ARG A 179 -21.42 -1.30 -9.07
C ARG A 179 -20.20 -1.40 -8.19
N GLY A 180 -19.06 -1.73 -8.79
CA GLY A 180 -17.77 -1.71 -8.11
C GLY A 180 -17.26 -0.26 -8.05
N ILE A 181 -17.09 0.26 -6.85
CA ILE A 181 -16.64 1.62 -6.55
C ILE A 181 -15.29 1.53 -5.87
N GLU A 182 -14.35 2.30 -6.39
CA GLU A 182 -13.00 2.38 -5.86
C GLU A 182 -12.85 3.59 -4.93
N ILE A 183 -12.46 3.35 -3.68
CA ILE A 183 -12.28 4.39 -2.66
C ILE A 183 -10.82 4.42 -2.20
N GLN A 184 -10.15 5.55 -2.40
CA GLN A 184 -8.83 5.82 -1.84
C GLN A 184 -8.98 6.46 -0.46
N PHE A 185 -8.30 5.91 0.54
CA PHE A 185 -8.30 6.48 1.90
C PHE A 185 -7.43 7.73 1.99
N VAL A 186 -7.90 8.69 2.78
CA VAL A 186 -7.26 9.99 3.02
C VAL A 186 -7.11 10.19 4.53
N ASP A 187 -5.95 10.70 4.96
CA ASP A 187 -5.65 11.03 6.37
C ASP A 187 -5.86 9.88 7.37
N LEU A 188 -5.61 8.62 6.96
CA LEU A 188 -5.78 7.46 7.83
C LEU A 188 -4.77 7.47 8.99
N SER A 189 -5.26 7.42 10.23
CA SER A 189 -4.41 7.47 11.44
C SER A 189 -3.42 6.29 11.49
N PRO A 190 -2.22 6.44 12.10
CA PRO A 190 -1.27 5.33 12.24
C PRO A 190 -1.84 4.13 12.99
N ALA A 191 -2.76 4.38 13.94
CA ALA A 191 -3.46 3.33 14.68
C ALA A 191 -4.40 2.53 13.77
N ASP A 192 -5.23 3.22 12.97
CA ASP A 192 -6.17 2.56 12.06
C ASP A 192 -5.45 1.87 10.89
N GLN A 193 -4.37 2.47 10.38
CA GLN A 193 -3.48 1.80 9.44
C GLN A 193 -2.97 0.47 10.00
N SER A 194 -2.53 0.46 11.26
CA SER A 194 -2.00 -0.74 11.92
C SER A 194 -3.08 -1.81 12.13
N ARG A 195 -4.31 -1.40 12.45
CA ARG A 195 -5.46 -2.30 12.59
C ARG A 195 -5.83 -2.95 11.25
N ILE A 196 -5.93 -2.16 10.18
CA ILE A 196 -6.26 -2.66 8.84
C ILE A 196 -5.15 -3.55 8.31
N LYS A 197 -3.87 -3.16 8.45
CA LYS A 197 -2.74 -4.01 8.03
C LYS A 197 -2.73 -5.33 8.76
N SER A 198 -2.91 -5.33 10.08
CA SER A 198 -2.98 -6.56 10.89
C SER A 198 -4.11 -7.47 10.45
N TRP A 199 -5.31 -6.90 10.24
CA TRP A 199 -6.46 -7.66 9.78
C TRP A 199 -6.25 -8.23 8.37
N VAL A 200 -5.73 -7.43 7.43
CA VAL A 200 -5.45 -7.88 6.07
C VAL A 200 -4.44 -9.02 6.10
N LEU A 201 -3.34 -8.90 6.83
CA LEU A 201 -2.33 -9.96 6.96
C LEU A 201 -2.91 -11.26 7.53
N ALA A 202 -3.84 -11.16 8.48
CA ALA A 202 -4.50 -12.33 9.07
C ALA A 202 -5.48 -13.03 8.11
N ASN A 203 -6.03 -12.30 7.13
CA ASN A 203 -7.06 -12.78 6.20
C ASN A 203 -6.55 -12.99 4.76
N LEU A 204 -5.28 -12.68 4.47
CA LEU A 204 -4.67 -13.05 3.20
C LEU A 204 -4.76 -14.57 3.01
N PRO A 205 -5.05 -15.05 1.79
CA PRO A 205 -5.00 -16.48 1.51
C PRO A 205 -3.62 -16.99 1.89
N LYS A 206 -3.56 -17.96 2.80
CA LYS A 206 -2.30 -18.64 3.14
C LYS A 206 -1.81 -19.25 1.84
N THR A 207 -0.73 -18.71 1.27
CA THR A 207 0.00 -19.37 0.19
C THR A 207 0.53 -20.66 0.78
N PHE A 208 -0.21 -21.76 0.57
CA PHE A 208 0.27 -23.09 0.94
C PHE A 208 1.51 -23.38 0.11
N GLU A 209 2.55 -23.82 0.82
CA GLU A 209 3.74 -24.45 0.24
C GLU A 209 3.34 -25.42 -0.86
N SER A 210 3.98 -25.32 -2.01
CA SER A 210 3.97 -26.37 -3.01
C SER A 210 5.42 -26.72 -3.36
N SER A 211 5.83 -27.85 -2.78
CA SER A 211 6.78 -28.86 -3.27
C SER A 211 8.25 -28.50 -3.44
#